data_AF-A0AAE2V0J0-F1
#
_entry.id   AF-A0AAE2V0J0-F1
#
_cell.length_a   1.000
_cell.length_b   1.000
_cell.length_c   1.000
_cell.angle_alpha   90.00
_cell.angle_beta   90.00
_cell.angle_gamma   90.00
#
_symmetry.space_group_name_H-M   'P 1'
#
loop_
_entity.id
_entity.type
_entity.pdbx_description
1 polymer ?
#
loop_
_entity_poly.entity_id
_entity_poly.type
_entity_poly.pdbx_seq_one_letter_code
_entity_poly.pdbx_strand_id
1 'polypeptide(L)' 'MASQTIVTDEPTHSIQEFIDNSEALGYKKEVVAGALFSCKKSELTKTEFEAMVKEFLGKKVE' A
#
# COMPACT_ATOMS: atom_id res chain seq x y z
N MET A 1 23.43 -12.84 25.91
CA MET A 1 23.36 -12.72 24.44
C MET A 1 22.04 -12.02 24.13
N ALA A 2 22.09 -10.88 23.44
CA ALA A 2 20.95 -9.98 23.27
C ALA A 2 19.82 -10.63 22.46
N SER A 3 18.59 -10.52 22.97
CA SER A 3 17.37 -10.92 22.29
C SER A 3 17.26 -10.14 20.97
N GLN A 4 17.37 -10.85 19.85
CA GLN A 4 17.18 -10.26 18.53
C GLN A 4 15.66 -10.12 18.32
N THR A 5 15.15 -8.92 18.56
CA THR A 5 13.81 -8.52 18.12
C THR A 5 13.82 -8.54 16.60
N ILE A 6 13.29 -9.60 16.00
CA ILE A 6 12.96 -9.66 14.57
C ILE A 6 11.85 -8.63 14.34
N VAL A 7 12.27 -7.39 14.08
CA VAL A 7 11.42 -6.42 13.41
C VAL A 7 11.32 -6.96 11.99
N THR A 8 10.16 -7.50 11.62
CA THR A 8 9.85 -7.85 10.23
C THR A 8 9.79 -6.54 9.45
N ASP A 9 10.95 -6.02 9.06
CA ASP A 9 11.07 -4.83 8.22
C ASP A 9 10.64 -5.23 6.81
N GLU A 10 9.34 -5.17 6.58
CA GLU A 10 8.78 -5.36 5.25
C GLU A 10 9.38 -4.26 4.34
N PRO A 11 9.92 -4.61 3.16
CA PRO A 11 10.52 -3.61 2.30
C PRO A 11 9.47 -2.55 1.92
N THR A 12 9.89 -1.30 1.96
CA THR A 12 9.08 -0.20 1.47
C THR A 12 9.26 -0.06 -0.04
N HIS A 13 8.18 0.28 -0.71
CA HIS A 13 8.16 0.55 -2.15
C HIS A 13 7.54 1.91 -2.40
N SER A 14 7.94 2.55 -3.49
CA SER A 14 7.40 3.85 -3.86
C SER A 14 5.93 3.74 -4.27
N ILE A 15 5.14 4.81 -4.04
CA ILE A 15 3.76 4.88 -4.54
C ILE A 15 3.69 4.61 -6.05
N GLN A 16 4.64 5.13 -6.82
CA GLN A 16 4.70 4.88 -8.27
C GLN A 16 4.89 3.40 -8.60
N GLU A 17 5.70 2.66 -7.84
CA GLU A 17 5.87 1.21 -8.07
C GLU A 17 4.55 0.47 -7.86
N PHE A 18 3.76 0.83 -6.85
CA PHE A 18 2.42 0.25 -6.65
C PHE A 18 1.45 0.62 -7.77
N ILE A 19 1.52 1.85 -8.28
CA ILE A 19 0.67 2.34 -9.38
C ILE A 19 1.04 1.66 -10.71
N ASP A 20 2.32 1.51 -11.01
CA ASP A 20 2.79 0.92 -12.27
C ASP A 20 2.68 -0.59 -12.29
N ASN A 21 2.79 -1.25 -11.13
CA ASN A 21 2.59 -2.69 -10.99
C ASN A 21 1.19 -3.06 -10.50
N SER A 22 0.23 -2.13 -10.50
CA SER A 22 -1.11 -2.33 -9.90
C SER A 22 -1.82 -3.54 -10.49
N GLU A 23 -1.71 -3.75 -11.81
CA GLU A 23 -2.36 -4.84 -12.52
C GLU A 23 -1.81 -6.20 -12.08
N ALA A 24 -0.49 -6.30 -11.84
CA ALA A 24 0.14 -7.52 -11.31
C ALA A 24 -0.27 -7.80 -9.86
N LEU A 25 -0.67 -6.76 -9.13
CA LEU A 25 -1.23 -6.85 -7.77
C LEU A 25 -2.74 -7.14 -7.77
N GLY A 26 -3.38 -7.25 -8.94
CA GLY A 26 -4.80 -7.55 -9.08
C GLY A 26 -5.73 -6.33 -8.93
N TYR A 27 -5.18 -5.11 -8.98
CA TYR A 27 -5.94 -3.87 -8.86
C TYR A 27 -5.85 -3.04 -10.15
N LYS A 28 -6.93 -2.32 -10.46
CA LYS A 28 -6.90 -1.31 -11.51
C LYS A 28 -6.03 -0.12 -11.09
N LYS A 29 -5.32 0.46 -12.04
CA LYS A 29 -4.44 1.62 -11.80
C LYS A 29 -5.20 2.79 -11.18
N GLU A 30 -6.44 3.05 -11.61
CA GLU A 30 -7.29 4.10 -11.06
C GLU A 30 -7.68 3.85 -9.60
N VAL A 31 -7.86 2.58 -9.20
CA VAL A 31 -8.17 2.20 -7.81
C VAL A 31 -6.97 2.46 -6.91
N VAL A 32 -5.78 2.04 -7.35
CA VAL A 32 -4.54 2.27 -6.59
C VAL A 32 -4.22 3.77 -6.52
N ALA A 33 -4.30 4.49 -7.64
CA ALA A 33 -4.07 5.92 -7.67
C ALA A 33 -5.06 6.67 -6.76
N GLY A 34 -6.35 6.30 -6.77
CA GLY A 34 -7.37 6.88 -5.91
C GLY A 34 -7.16 6.57 -4.42
N ALA A 35 -6.84 5.32 -4.09
CA ALA A 35 -6.56 4.90 -2.71
C ALA A 35 -5.33 5.61 -2.13
N LEU A 36 -4.28 5.78 -2.95
CA LEU A 36 -3.03 6.40 -2.54
C LEU A 36 -3.01 7.93 -2.74
N PHE A 37 -4.03 8.53 -3.35
CA PHE A 37 -4.09 9.98 -3.62
C PHE A 37 -3.96 10.84 -2.36
N SER A 38 -4.55 10.38 -1.25
CA SER A 38 -4.50 11.06 0.04
C SER A 38 -3.30 10.64 0.91
N CYS A 39 -2.45 9.74 0.41
CA CYS A 39 -1.29 9.27 1.15
C CYS A 39 -0.20 10.35 1.15
N LYS A 40 0.24 10.76 2.34
CA LYS A 40 1.31 11.77 2.53
C LYS A 40 2.72 11.16 2.47
N LYS A 41 2.83 9.83 2.46
CA LYS A 41 4.11 9.12 2.41
C LYS A 41 4.49 8.87 0.94
N SER A 42 5.77 8.97 0.62
CA SER A 42 6.27 8.61 -0.70
C SER A 42 6.47 7.11 -0.87
N GLU A 43 6.67 6.40 0.24
CA GLU A 43 6.97 4.97 0.29
C GLU A 43 6.08 4.29 1.33
N LEU A 44 5.68 3.06 1.03
CA LEU A 44 4.75 2.25 1.82
C LEU A 44 5.20 0.80 1.79
N THR A 45 4.96 0.06 2.87
CA THR A 45 5.06 -1.40 2.82
C THR A 45 3.89 -1.98 2.02
N LYS A 46 4.01 -3.23 1.58
CA LYS A 46 2.90 -3.92 0.91
C LYS A 46 1.68 -4.01 1.83
N THR A 47 1.89 -4.31 3.10
CA THR A 47 0.83 -4.34 4.11
C THR A 47 0.09 -3.00 4.24
N GLU A 48 0.82 -1.87 4.27
CA GLU A 48 0.20 -0.54 4.32
C GLU A 48 -0.60 -0.24 3.05
N PHE A 49 -0.03 -0.55 1.89
CA PHE A 49 -0.71 -0.41 0.59
C PHE A 49 -2.04 -1.20 0.57
N GLU A 50 -2.03 -2.48 0.95
CA GLU A 50 -3.23 -3.31 0.95
C GLU A 50 -4.30 -2.78 1.90
N ALA A 51 -3.91 -2.24 3.05
CA ALA A 51 -4.83 -1.61 3.99
C ALA A 51 -5.50 -0.37 3.38
N MET A 52 -4.73 0.50 2.71
CA MET A 52 -5.27 1.69 2.04
C MET A 52 -6.23 1.35 0.91
N VAL A 53 -5.90 0.38 0.07
CA VAL A 53 -6.76 -0.06 -1.04
C VAL A 53 -8.06 -0.69 -0.51
N LYS A 54 -7.97 -1.53 0.54
CA LYS A 54 -9.16 -2.10 1.19
C LYS A 54 -10.04 -1.02 1.83
N GLU A 55 -9.45 -0.04 2.49
CA GLU A 55 -10.20 1.08 3.07
C GLU A 55 -10.90 1.90 1.97
N PHE A 56 -10.22 2.17 0.86
CA PHE A 56 -10.78 2.90 -0.28
C PHE A 56 -11.96 2.16 -0.91
N LEU A 57 -11.82 0.86 -1.16
CA LEU A 57 -12.88 0.03 -1.76
C LEU A 57 -14.03 -0.28 -0.79
N GLY A 58 -13.76 -0.27 0.52
CA GLY A 58 -14.75 -0.53 1.57
C GLY A 58 -15.62 0.67 1.95
N LYS A 59 -15.25 1.89 1.55
CA LYS A 59 -16.05 3.10 1.79
C LYS A 59 -17.34 3.02 0.97
N LYS A 60 -18.45 2.83 1.66
CA LYS A 60 -19.79 2.98 1.07
C LYS A 60 -20.10 4.47 0.88
N VAL A 61 -20.74 4.79 -0.23
CA VAL A 61 -21.36 6.11 -0.41
C VAL A 61 -22.60 6.14 0.49
N GLU A 62 -22.59 7.00 1.49
CA GLU A 62 -23.79 7.39 2.26
C GLU A 62 -24.59 8.46 1.53
#